data_AF-A0A5E4Q782-F1
#
_entry.id   AF-A0A5E4Q782-F1
#
_cell.length_a   1.000
_cell.length_b   1.000
_cell.length_c   1.000
_cell.angle_alpha   90.00
_cell.angle_beta   90.00
_cell.angle_gamma   90.00
#
_symmetry.space_group_name_H-M   'P 1'
#
loop_
_entity.id
_entity.type
_entity.pdbx_description
1 polymer ?
#
loop_
_entity_poly.entity_id
_entity_poly.type
_entity_poly.pdbx_seq_one_letter_code
_entity_poly.pdbx_strand_id
1 'polypeptide(L)'
;MYRYYALGMPQNMNHVDIVQGILNVIYFEELCHSHFIQNELVEVESREMLCNKRDAVLLSAASHGVSPPDSLRLVWLSNSSLTCNDGTPAGYYIRRGANSQHWVVYLEGGGYCWDKTSCEGRWKRRPGLMSSSRWPRARRAPALLSADPAANPLWHKSNHVLLPYCSSDMWAGTRIQTTNTTFAFTGRLIVKAVLNELLQLGLKGRLLLIGSSAGGAGAMLHADAARRTLRNHGIRVAAIADSGWFLDRPPRARRASSTDAIARLGHSLWQGSPPSACVRKYREKPWLCYFGYRLYPHIRTPLFVFQYLFDSAQLTAEGVRAPRTRAQWDAVHETGSAIRASLKSVRATFAPACIAHGALARPEWLSINVSGVSLPRAIACWERRIGNANRRDGVRCAPRRLIERCSWPQCNGSCPRLRDPRTGEEVALAALLQSFGLDVRGAAAAMGLDARALSRMSRAELLPLLAPHK
;
A
#
# COMPACT_ATOMS: atom_id res chain seq x y z
N MET A 1 -4.69 -38.42 -19.94
CA MET A 1 -3.33 -38.60 -19.38
C MET A 1 -2.48 -37.39 -19.77
N TYR A 2 -2.58 -36.28 -19.03
CA TYR A 2 -1.73 -35.09 -19.24
C TYR A 2 -0.92 -34.86 -17.97
N ARG A 3 0.41 -34.99 -18.10
CA ARG A 3 1.39 -34.93 -17.02
C ARG A 3 1.39 -33.53 -16.39
N TYR A 4 1.05 -33.48 -15.11
CA TYR A 4 1.25 -32.34 -14.23
C TYR A 4 2.76 -32.15 -14.00
N TYR A 5 3.29 -30.96 -14.32
CA TYR A 5 4.52 -30.49 -13.67
C TYR A 5 4.13 -30.02 -12.26
N ALA A 6 4.09 -30.96 -11.32
CA ALA A 6 4.31 -30.62 -9.93
C ALA A 6 5.70 -29.98 -9.85
N LEU A 7 5.77 -28.67 -9.61
CA LEU A 7 6.99 -28.08 -9.06
C LEU A 7 7.10 -28.62 -7.64
N GLY A 8 7.68 -29.83 -7.52
CA GLY A 8 8.20 -30.34 -6.27
C GLY A 8 9.21 -29.32 -5.78
N MET A 9 8.82 -28.53 -4.77
CA MET A 9 9.76 -27.71 -4.06
C MET A 9 10.69 -28.65 -3.28
N PRO A 10 12.02 -28.53 -3.41
CA PRO A 10 12.95 -29.40 -2.71
C PRO A 10 12.76 -29.28 -1.19
N GLN A 11 12.85 -30.42 -0.48
CA GLN A 11 12.69 -30.49 0.98
C GLN A 11 13.82 -29.79 1.76
N ASN A 12 14.86 -29.29 1.09
CA ASN A 12 15.94 -28.49 1.64
C ASN A 12 15.99 -27.13 0.94
N MET A 13 15.43 -26.10 1.56
CA MET A 13 15.55 -24.71 1.12
C MET A 13 16.55 -23.97 2.01
N ASN A 14 17.50 -23.25 1.39
CA ASN A 14 18.47 -22.43 2.12
C ASN A 14 17.84 -21.06 2.50
N HIS A 15 18.54 -20.23 3.28
CA HIS A 15 18.08 -18.88 3.68
C HIS A 15 17.65 -17.98 2.50
N VAL A 16 18.06 -18.30 1.26
CA VAL A 16 17.76 -17.55 0.04
C VAL A 16 16.33 -17.81 -0.46
N ASP A 17 15.79 -19.01 -0.26
CA ASP A 17 14.41 -19.32 -0.66
C ASP A 17 13.37 -18.75 0.32
N ILE A 18 13.81 -18.41 1.54
CA ILE A 18 13.01 -17.71 2.54
C ILE A 18 12.71 -16.28 2.09
N VAL A 19 13.72 -15.55 1.60
CA VAL A 19 13.59 -14.18 1.07
C VAL A 19 12.71 -14.16 -0.19
N GLN A 20 12.77 -15.22 -1.01
CA GLN A 20 11.87 -15.43 -2.16
C GLN A 20 10.42 -15.53 -1.74
N GLY A 21 10.17 -16.25 -0.65
CA GLY A 21 8.89 -16.26 -0.02
C GLY A 21 8.46 -14.86 0.42
N ILE A 22 9.30 -14.16 1.18
CA ILE A 22 8.99 -12.85 1.77
C ILE A 22 8.57 -11.83 0.72
N LEU A 23 9.32 -11.66 -0.38
CA LEU A 23 8.97 -10.66 -1.41
C LEU A 23 7.65 -10.98 -2.10
N ASN A 24 7.39 -12.27 -2.34
CA ASN A 24 6.11 -12.73 -2.90
C ASN A 24 4.96 -12.54 -1.90
N VAL A 25 5.19 -12.81 -0.62
CA VAL A 25 4.18 -12.68 0.44
C VAL A 25 3.95 -11.26 0.90
N ILE A 26 4.92 -10.36 0.92
CA ILE A 26 4.65 -8.94 1.19
C ILE A 26 3.73 -8.37 0.09
N TYR A 27 3.93 -8.78 -1.16
CA TYR A 27 3.00 -8.46 -2.27
C TYR A 27 1.65 -9.21 -2.14
N PHE A 28 1.62 -10.38 -1.47
CA PHE A 28 0.42 -11.17 -1.23
C PHE A 28 -0.33 -10.80 0.07
N GLU A 29 0.31 -10.20 1.07
CA GLU A 29 -0.25 -9.85 2.39
C GLU A 29 -1.16 -8.63 2.33
N GLU A 30 -1.03 -7.78 1.30
CA GLU A 30 -2.13 -6.87 0.91
C GLU A 30 -3.46 -7.63 0.72
N LEU A 31 -3.42 -8.95 0.47
CA LEU A 31 -4.58 -9.80 0.20
C LEU A 31 -5.01 -10.62 1.41
N CYS A 32 -4.10 -11.11 2.27
CA CYS A 32 -4.51 -11.86 3.49
C CYS A 32 -5.37 -10.97 4.40
N HIS A 33 -5.28 -9.63 4.40
CA HIS A 33 -6.21 -8.76 5.16
C HIS A 33 -7.62 -8.66 4.54
N SER A 34 -7.78 -8.97 3.25
CA SER A 34 -9.11 -9.15 2.65
C SER A 34 -9.73 -10.50 3.02
N HIS A 35 -8.91 -11.53 3.31
CA HIS A 35 -9.37 -12.88 3.70
C HIS A 35 -9.48 -13.09 5.22
N PHE A 36 -8.58 -12.54 6.05
CA PHE A 36 -8.61 -12.68 7.52
C PHE A 36 -9.81 -11.97 8.17
N ILE A 37 -10.50 -11.10 7.44
CA ILE A 37 -11.71 -10.39 7.89
C ILE A 37 -12.99 -11.11 7.42
N GLN A 38 -12.89 -12.15 6.57
CA GLN A 38 -14.03 -12.82 5.94
C GLN A 38 -14.59 -14.03 6.69
N ASN A 39 -13.90 -14.55 7.70
CA ASN A 39 -14.35 -15.74 8.42
C ASN A 39 -14.80 -15.43 9.86
N GLU A 40 -16.05 -15.02 10.00
CA GLU A 40 -16.89 -15.52 11.08
C GLU A 40 -18.05 -16.28 10.44
N LEU A 41 -18.12 -17.58 10.78
CA LEU A 41 -19.18 -18.54 10.45
C LEU A 41 -19.30 -18.95 8.97
N VAL A 42 -18.58 -20.00 8.56
CA VAL A 42 -19.08 -21.18 7.79
C VAL A 42 -17.90 -22.17 7.65
N GLU A 43 -18.09 -23.42 8.11
CA GLU A 43 -17.20 -24.55 7.79
C GLU A 43 -17.35 -24.94 6.32
N VAL A 44 -16.26 -24.83 5.54
CA VAL A 44 -16.09 -25.62 4.30
C VAL A 44 -14.64 -26.08 4.21
N GLU A 45 -14.42 -27.39 4.31
CA GLU A 45 -13.16 -28.05 3.98
C GLU A 45 -12.84 -27.89 2.49
N SER A 46 -11.71 -27.27 2.15
CA SER A 46 -10.79 -27.74 1.09
C SER A 46 -9.56 -26.84 0.91
N ARG A 47 -8.37 -27.40 1.20
CA ARG A 47 -7.04 -27.05 0.65
C ARG A 47 -6.66 -25.55 0.53
N GLU A 48 -6.79 -24.78 1.61
CA GLU A 48 -6.12 -23.48 1.75
C GLU A 48 -4.89 -23.61 2.68
N MET A 49 -3.69 -23.44 2.13
CA MET A 49 -2.44 -23.44 2.90
C MET A 49 -1.61 -22.22 2.50
N LEU A 50 -1.20 -21.42 3.51
CA LEU A 50 -0.33 -20.20 3.50
C LEU A 50 -0.98 -18.84 3.88
N CYS A 51 -1.95 -18.80 4.80
CA CYS A 51 -2.04 -17.69 5.77
C CYS A 51 -2.09 -18.37 7.17
N ASN A 52 -0.92 -18.66 7.78
CA ASN A 52 -0.86 -19.55 8.94
C ASN A 52 -1.37 -18.91 10.25
N LYS A 53 -2.05 -19.74 11.04
CA LYS A 53 -2.67 -19.44 12.34
C LYS A 53 -1.62 -19.23 13.43
N ARG A 54 -1.79 -18.17 14.25
CA ARG A 54 -1.63 -18.15 15.72
C ARG A 54 -1.70 -16.71 16.22
N ASP A 55 -2.88 -16.36 16.74
CA ASP A 55 -3.13 -15.53 17.93
C ASP A 55 -4.63 -15.18 17.94
N ALA A 56 -5.44 -16.16 18.32
CA ALA A 56 -6.85 -15.98 18.66
C ALA A 56 -7.12 -16.79 19.93
N VAL A 57 -6.70 -16.23 21.06
CA VAL A 57 -7.26 -16.59 22.36
C VAL A 57 -7.99 -15.34 22.83
N LEU A 58 -9.32 -15.39 22.87
CA LEU A 58 -10.15 -14.66 23.84
C LEU A 58 -11.62 -15.12 23.74
N LEU A 59 -11.97 -15.93 24.74
CA LEU A 59 -13.23 -16.05 25.48
C LEU A 59 -14.54 -15.63 24.77
N SER A 60 -15.40 -16.61 24.57
CA SER A 60 -16.82 -16.40 24.28
C SER A 60 -17.56 -15.94 25.53
N ALA A 61 -18.27 -14.83 25.41
CA ALA A 61 -19.45 -14.55 26.21
C ALA A 61 -20.44 -13.80 25.30
N ALA A 62 -21.60 -14.41 25.08
CA ALA A 62 -22.66 -13.85 24.26
C ALA A 62 -23.37 -12.72 25.02
N SER A 63 -23.50 -11.54 24.41
CA SER A 63 -24.53 -10.56 24.78
C SER A 63 -24.83 -9.58 23.63
N HIS A 64 -26.09 -9.60 23.20
CA HIS A 64 -26.88 -8.53 22.57
C HIS A 64 -26.17 -7.29 21.98
N GLY A 65 -26.23 -7.17 20.65
CA GLY A 65 -26.68 -5.93 20.01
C GLY A 65 -25.74 -4.70 19.98
N VAL A 66 -24.42 -4.87 19.90
CA VAL A 66 -23.51 -3.77 19.56
C VAL A 66 -22.56 -4.24 18.46
N SER A 67 -22.53 -3.56 17.32
CA SER A 67 -21.53 -3.82 16.28
C SER A 67 -20.13 -3.65 16.88
N PRO A 68 -19.15 -4.53 16.59
CA PRO A 68 -17.79 -4.36 17.10
C PRO A 68 -17.28 -2.93 16.81
N PRO A 69 -16.54 -2.29 17.74
CA PRO A 69 -16.17 -0.87 17.63
C PRO A 69 -15.46 -0.50 16.31
N ASP A 70 -14.79 -1.46 15.67
CA ASP A 70 -14.11 -1.29 14.39
C ASP A 70 -14.89 -1.75 13.15
N SER A 71 -16.19 -2.00 13.27
CA SER A 71 -17.03 -2.38 12.13
C SER A 71 -17.36 -1.19 11.23
N LEU A 72 -17.26 -1.35 9.92
CA LEU A 72 -17.75 -0.41 8.89
C LEU A 72 -18.92 -1.07 8.16
N ARG A 73 -20.00 -0.33 7.86
CA ARG A 73 -21.20 -0.88 7.20
C ARG A 73 -21.15 -0.63 5.70
N LEU A 74 -21.49 -1.65 4.91
CA LEU A 74 -21.61 -1.57 3.46
C LEU A 74 -22.76 -0.65 3.03
N VAL A 75 -22.50 0.19 2.04
CA VAL A 75 -23.46 1.01 1.31
C VAL A 75 -23.20 0.82 -0.18
N TRP A 76 -24.24 0.40 -0.90
CA TRP A 76 -24.19 0.29 -2.36
C TRP A 76 -24.33 1.67 -2.99
N LEU A 77 -23.67 1.90 -4.12
CA LEU A 77 -23.86 3.13 -4.88
C LEU A 77 -25.29 3.21 -5.42
N SER A 78 -25.87 4.40 -5.35
CA SER A 78 -27.20 4.70 -5.89
C SER A 78 -27.23 4.55 -7.42
N ASN A 79 -26.12 4.86 -8.08
CA ASN A 79 -25.96 4.65 -9.51
C ASN A 79 -25.51 3.21 -9.80
N SER A 80 -26.48 2.33 -10.09
CA SER A 80 -26.27 0.91 -10.39
C SER A 80 -25.48 0.65 -11.69
N SER A 81 -25.32 1.64 -12.57
CA SER A 81 -24.46 1.51 -13.76
C SER A 81 -22.96 1.50 -13.44
N LEU A 82 -22.58 1.88 -12.21
CA LEU A 82 -21.21 1.83 -11.74
C LEU A 82 -20.94 0.49 -11.07
N THR A 83 -20.22 -0.37 -11.78
CA THR A 83 -19.99 -1.76 -11.41
C THR A 83 -18.52 -2.04 -11.12
N CYS A 84 -18.25 -3.10 -10.38
CA CYS A 84 -16.95 -3.77 -10.33
C CYS A 84 -16.59 -4.40 -11.68
N ASN A 85 -15.38 -4.95 -11.81
CA ASN A 85 -14.93 -5.52 -13.08
C ASN A 85 -15.91 -6.53 -13.68
N ASP A 86 -16.51 -7.41 -12.88
CA ASP A 86 -17.42 -8.47 -13.32
C ASP A 86 -18.88 -8.03 -13.53
N GLY A 87 -19.19 -6.74 -13.37
CA GLY A 87 -20.55 -6.22 -13.54
C GLY A 87 -21.38 -6.16 -12.25
N THR A 88 -20.87 -6.67 -11.13
CA THR A 88 -21.54 -6.53 -9.82
C THR A 88 -21.55 -5.08 -9.34
N PRO A 89 -22.54 -4.64 -8.55
CA PRO A 89 -22.64 -3.24 -8.15
C PRO A 89 -21.44 -2.81 -7.29
N ALA A 90 -20.90 -1.62 -7.54
CA ALA A 90 -19.89 -1.04 -6.66
C ALA A 90 -20.53 -0.40 -5.41
N GLY A 91 -19.71 -0.17 -4.39
CA GLY A 91 -20.13 0.37 -3.10
C GLY A 91 -18.95 0.81 -2.24
N TYR A 92 -19.24 1.24 -1.03
CA TYR A 92 -18.26 1.65 -0.04
C TYR A 92 -18.72 1.26 1.37
N TYR A 93 -17.78 1.17 2.29
CA TYR A 93 -18.05 0.94 3.70
C TYR A 93 -17.93 2.26 4.47
N ILE A 94 -18.83 2.50 5.43
CA ILE A 94 -18.87 3.74 6.21
C ILE A 94 -19.11 3.49 7.70
N ARG A 95 -18.49 4.32 8.55
CA ARG A 95 -18.82 4.51 9.97
C ARG A 95 -18.76 5.99 10.33
N ARG A 96 -19.73 6.46 11.12
CA ARG A 96 -19.72 7.82 11.68
C ARG A 96 -18.82 7.90 12.90
N GLY A 97 -18.10 9.00 13.02
CA GLY A 97 -17.26 9.28 14.17
C GLY A 97 -17.78 10.46 15.01
N ALA A 98 -17.28 10.60 16.23
CA ALA A 98 -17.62 11.69 17.14
C ALA A 98 -17.27 13.08 16.58
N ASN A 99 -16.23 13.18 15.75
CA ASN A 99 -15.87 14.40 15.02
C ASN A 99 -16.59 14.45 13.65
N SER A 100 -17.79 15.03 13.66
CA SER A 100 -18.60 15.19 12.44
C SER A 100 -17.98 16.10 11.36
N GLN A 101 -16.95 16.88 11.70
CA GLN A 101 -16.27 17.85 10.82
C GLN A 101 -15.03 17.27 10.12
N HIS A 102 -14.71 16.01 10.36
CA HIS A 102 -13.56 15.35 9.75
C HIS A 102 -13.95 14.01 9.12
N TRP A 103 -13.51 13.83 7.88
CA TRP A 103 -13.73 12.63 7.09
C TRP A 103 -12.41 12.06 6.59
N VAL A 104 -12.18 10.78 6.83
CA VAL A 104 -11.07 10.02 6.25
C VAL A 104 -11.65 9.05 5.24
N VAL A 105 -11.29 9.24 3.97
CA VAL A 105 -11.70 8.40 2.85
C VAL A 105 -10.50 7.61 2.38
N TYR A 106 -10.58 6.28 2.47
CA TYR A 106 -9.51 5.36 2.12
C TYR A 106 -9.79 4.61 0.82
N LEU A 107 -8.85 4.68 -0.11
CA LEU A 107 -8.84 3.90 -1.36
C LEU A 107 -7.97 2.66 -1.18
N GLU A 108 -8.58 1.49 -1.28
CA GLU A 108 -7.87 0.22 -1.18
C GLU A 108 -6.92 -0.03 -2.37
N GLY A 109 -5.86 -0.80 -2.13
CA GLY A 109 -4.86 -1.23 -3.10
C GLY A 109 -5.14 -2.63 -3.67
N GLY A 110 -4.09 -3.28 -4.20
CA GLY A 110 -4.20 -4.66 -4.71
C GLY A 110 -3.82 -4.86 -6.19
N GLY A 111 -2.85 -4.10 -6.70
CA GLY A 111 -2.35 -4.22 -8.08
C GLY A 111 -3.35 -3.81 -9.16
N TYR A 112 -3.25 -4.40 -10.35
CA TYR A 112 -4.09 -4.05 -11.51
C TYR A 112 -3.96 -5.14 -12.60
N CYS A 113 -4.69 -5.02 -13.70
CA CYS A 113 -4.51 -5.81 -14.93
C CYS A 113 -4.63 -4.90 -16.15
N TRP A 114 -3.94 -5.19 -17.26
CA TRP A 114 -3.70 -4.22 -18.35
C TRP A 114 -4.00 -4.76 -19.75
N ASP A 115 -4.35 -6.03 -19.87
CA ASP A 115 -4.80 -6.69 -21.10
C ASP A 115 -5.76 -7.84 -20.76
N LYS A 116 -6.34 -8.48 -21.79
CA LYS A 116 -7.29 -9.58 -21.61
C LYS A 116 -6.68 -10.72 -20.77
N THR A 117 -5.47 -11.16 -21.12
CA THR A 117 -4.79 -12.29 -20.47
C THR A 117 -4.48 -12.02 -19.00
N SER A 118 -3.96 -10.84 -18.67
CA SER A 118 -3.66 -10.44 -17.29
C SER A 118 -4.94 -10.28 -16.46
N CYS A 119 -6.03 -9.79 -17.05
CA CYS A 119 -7.32 -9.65 -16.35
C CYS A 119 -8.01 -11.00 -16.13
N GLU A 120 -8.03 -11.90 -17.11
CA GLU A 120 -8.51 -13.28 -16.92
C GLU A 120 -7.67 -14.03 -15.89
N GLY A 121 -6.35 -13.86 -15.95
CA GLY A 121 -5.44 -14.42 -14.96
C GLY A 121 -5.66 -13.83 -13.56
N ARG A 122 -6.04 -12.56 -13.46
CA ARG A 122 -6.41 -11.90 -12.20
C ARG A 122 -7.74 -12.43 -11.68
N TRP A 123 -8.74 -12.58 -12.54
CA TRP A 123 -10.07 -13.11 -12.18
C TRP A 123 -9.96 -14.50 -11.55
N LYS A 124 -9.17 -15.39 -12.16
CA LYS A 124 -8.95 -16.75 -11.65
C LYS A 124 -8.24 -16.78 -10.29
N ARG A 125 -7.32 -15.85 -10.04
CA ARG A 125 -6.46 -15.86 -8.85
C ARG A 125 -6.95 -14.97 -7.71
N ARG A 126 -7.66 -13.89 -8.03
CA ARG A 126 -8.06 -12.80 -7.11
C ARG A 126 -9.45 -12.25 -7.44
N PRO A 127 -10.50 -13.08 -7.48
CA PRO A 127 -11.85 -12.62 -7.83
C PRO A 127 -12.41 -11.57 -6.86
N GLY A 128 -12.00 -11.59 -5.58
CA GLY A 128 -12.42 -10.60 -4.58
C GLY A 128 -11.97 -9.16 -4.85
N LEU A 129 -10.97 -8.95 -5.72
CA LEU A 129 -10.55 -7.62 -6.18
C LEU A 129 -11.13 -7.24 -7.55
N MET A 130 -12.15 -7.97 -7.99
CA MET A 130 -12.83 -7.80 -9.28
C MET A 130 -14.36 -7.91 -9.18
N SER A 131 -14.88 -8.28 -8.00
CA SER A 131 -16.30 -8.54 -7.74
C SER A 131 -16.69 -8.05 -6.35
N SER A 132 -17.93 -7.57 -6.22
CA SER A 132 -18.56 -7.31 -4.94
C SER A 132 -19.49 -8.43 -4.46
N SER A 133 -19.64 -9.52 -5.22
CA SER A 133 -20.56 -10.62 -4.89
C SER A 133 -20.39 -11.23 -3.50
N ARG A 134 -19.17 -11.15 -2.94
CA ARG A 134 -18.80 -11.71 -1.63
C ARG A 134 -18.49 -10.65 -0.60
N TRP A 135 -18.88 -9.39 -0.83
CA TRP A 135 -18.67 -8.34 0.15
C TRP A 135 -19.60 -8.54 1.36
N PRO A 136 -19.06 -8.63 2.58
CA PRO A 136 -19.88 -8.77 3.77
C PRO A 136 -20.65 -7.47 4.04
N ARG A 137 -21.81 -7.56 4.69
CA ARG A 137 -22.60 -6.36 5.08
C ARG A 137 -21.84 -5.43 6.03
N ALA A 138 -20.90 -5.99 6.78
CA ALA A 138 -20.02 -5.28 7.69
C ALA A 138 -18.58 -5.74 7.48
N ARG A 139 -17.62 -4.82 7.54
CA ARG A 139 -16.19 -5.11 7.34
C ARG A 139 -15.39 -4.45 8.46
N ARG A 140 -14.46 -5.21 9.06
CA ARG A 140 -13.52 -4.65 10.05
C ARG A 140 -12.65 -3.58 9.41
N ALA A 141 -12.48 -2.47 10.12
CA ALA A 141 -11.69 -1.34 9.68
C ALA A 141 -10.19 -1.66 9.68
N PRO A 142 -9.43 -1.22 8.66
CA PRO A 142 -7.96 -1.21 8.71
C PRO A 142 -7.46 -0.20 9.76
N ALA A 143 -6.18 -0.29 10.15
CA ALA A 143 -5.61 0.47 11.27
C ALA A 143 -5.85 1.99 11.18
N LEU A 144 -5.62 2.63 10.01
CA LEU A 144 -5.89 4.06 9.81
C LEU A 144 -7.37 4.47 9.96
N LEU A 145 -8.29 3.51 9.86
CA LEU A 145 -9.73 3.69 10.06
C LEU A 145 -10.22 3.05 11.35
N SER A 146 -9.35 2.60 12.26
CA SER A 146 -9.79 2.09 13.55
C SER A 146 -10.38 3.23 14.41
N ALA A 147 -11.41 2.93 15.19
CA ALA A 147 -11.98 3.79 16.21
C ALA A 147 -11.24 3.68 17.56
N ASP A 148 -10.32 2.73 17.70
CA ASP A 148 -9.44 2.63 18.86
C ASP A 148 -8.34 3.72 18.80
N PRO A 149 -8.25 4.63 19.78
CA PRO A 149 -7.18 5.63 19.84
C PRO A 149 -5.77 5.04 19.93
N ALA A 150 -5.60 3.81 20.44
CA ALA A 150 -4.29 3.16 20.49
C ALA A 150 -3.85 2.72 19.09
N ALA A 151 -4.73 2.11 18.31
CA ALA A 151 -4.47 1.73 16.93
C ALA A 151 -4.46 2.93 15.95
N ASN A 152 -5.27 3.97 16.26
CA ASN A 152 -5.46 5.16 15.43
C ASN A 152 -5.40 6.46 16.25
N PRO A 153 -4.20 6.92 16.64
CA PRO A 153 -4.05 8.10 17.47
C PRO A 153 -4.44 9.40 16.75
N LEU A 154 -4.47 9.40 15.42
CA LEU A 154 -4.73 10.61 14.63
C LEU A 154 -6.20 10.82 14.31
N TRP A 155 -6.90 9.74 13.95
CA TRP A 155 -8.18 9.85 13.25
C TRP A 155 -9.31 9.04 13.87
N HIS A 156 -9.11 8.35 15.00
CA HIS A 156 -10.12 7.47 15.61
C HIS A 156 -11.52 8.10 15.77
N LYS A 157 -11.63 9.42 15.97
CA LYS A 157 -12.91 10.14 16.09
C LYS A 157 -13.54 10.56 14.76
N SER A 158 -12.90 10.35 13.62
CA SER A 158 -13.35 10.88 12.32
C SER A 158 -14.48 10.02 11.74
N ASN A 159 -15.22 10.58 10.78
CA ASN A 159 -16.03 9.74 9.90
C ASN A 159 -15.09 8.92 9.00
N HIS A 160 -15.31 7.62 8.91
CA HIS A 160 -14.47 6.70 8.16
C HIS A 160 -15.22 6.15 6.96
N VAL A 161 -14.58 6.21 5.80
CA VAL A 161 -15.10 5.66 4.54
C VAL A 161 -14.00 4.82 3.91
N LEU A 162 -14.31 3.57 3.56
CA LEU A 162 -13.42 2.67 2.83
C LEU A 162 -14.06 2.35 1.48
N LEU A 163 -13.32 2.59 0.40
CA LEU A 163 -13.70 2.17 -0.94
C LEU A 163 -12.93 0.88 -1.27
N PRO A 164 -13.61 -0.27 -1.33
CA PRO A 164 -12.95 -1.51 -1.73
C PRO A 164 -12.54 -1.45 -3.19
N TYR A 165 -11.38 -2.00 -3.50
CA TYR A 165 -10.84 -1.95 -4.85
C TYR A 165 -11.31 -3.15 -5.68
N CYS A 166 -12.32 -2.92 -6.52
CA CYS A 166 -12.86 -3.94 -7.43
C CYS A 166 -12.80 -3.56 -8.91
N SER A 167 -12.05 -2.51 -9.26
CA SER A 167 -11.97 -1.97 -10.63
C SER A 167 -10.68 -2.31 -11.37
N SER A 168 -9.63 -2.79 -10.70
CA SER A 168 -8.37 -3.27 -11.31
C SER A 168 -7.63 -2.28 -12.23
N ASP A 169 -7.91 -0.98 -12.11
CA ASP A 169 -7.51 0.10 -13.03
C ASP A 169 -6.74 1.25 -12.36
N MET A 170 -6.12 0.99 -11.19
CA MET A 170 -5.45 2.01 -10.36
C MET A 170 -6.34 3.21 -10.02
N TRP A 171 -7.67 3.00 -9.97
CA TRP A 171 -8.67 4.04 -9.79
C TRP A 171 -8.75 5.07 -10.93
N ALA A 172 -8.22 4.78 -12.12
CA ALA A 172 -8.14 5.71 -13.24
C ALA A 172 -9.21 5.51 -14.32
N GLY A 173 -9.84 4.34 -14.37
CA GLY A 173 -10.66 3.91 -15.49
C GLY A 173 -12.04 4.57 -15.55
N THR A 174 -12.54 4.74 -16.78
CA THR A 174 -13.90 5.22 -17.07
C THR A 174 -14.67 4.31 -18.03
N ARG A 175 -14.17 3.11 -18.31
CA ARG A 175 -14.82 2.15 -19.21
C ARG A 175 -15.93 1.41 -18.49
N ILE A 176 -17.18 1.75 -18.79
CA ILE A 176 -18.36 0.99 -18.32
C ILE A 176 -18.48 -0.30 -19.15
N GLN A 177 -18.98 -1.37 -18.53
CA GLN A 177 -19.22 -2.64 -19.24
C GLN A 177 -20.34 -2.47 -20.29
N THR A 178 -20.07 -2.89 -21.51
CA THR A 178 -21.06 -3.06 -22.58
C THR A 178 -21.21 -4.54 -22.92
N THR A 179 -22.20 -4.90 -23.73
CA THR A 179 -22.43 -6.28 -24.21
C THR A 179 -21.19 -6.93 -24.84
N ASN A 180 -20.28 -6.12 -25.38
CA ASN A 180 -19.07 -6.58 -26.08
C ASN A 180 -17.80 -6.61 -25.21
N THR A 181 -17.87 -6.21 -23.93
CA THR A 181 -16.69 -6.15 -23.05
C THR A 181 -16.82 -7.12 -21.88
N THR A 182 -15.78 -7.92 -21.64
CA THR A 182 -15.74 -8.91 -20.55
C THR A 182 -15.62 -8.27 -19.16
N PHE A 183 -14.95 -7.12 -19.05
CA PHE A 183 -14.75 -6.43 -17.76
C PHE A 183 -15.00 -4.92 -17.84
N ALA A 184 -15.66 -4.35 -16.83
CA ALA A 184 -15.71 -2.91 -16.56
C ALA A 184 -14.39 -2.40 -15.94
N PHE A 185 -14.06 -1.13 -16.12
CA PHE A 185 -12.95 -0.42 -15.46
C PHE A 185 -13.42 0.99 -15.08
N THR A 186 -14.02 1.11 -13.90
CA THR A 186 -14.85 2.25 -13.50
C THR A 186 -14.30 2.99 -12.28
N GLY A 187 -13.07 2.73 -11.87
CA GLY A 187 -12.52 3.21 -10.59
C GLY A 187 -12.60 4.73 -10.42
N ARG A 188 -12.37 5.50 -11.49
CA ARG A 188 -12.52 6.96 -11.43
C ARG A 188 -13.97 7.40 -11.23
N LEU A 189 -14.90 6.70 -11.87
CA LEU A 189 -16.33 6.99 -11.77
C LEU A 189 -16.85 6.63 -10.37
N ILE A 190 -16.41 5.50 -9.82
CA ILE A 190 -16.73 5.07 -8.44
C ILE A 190 -16.28 6.14 -7.44
N VAL A 191 -15.02 6.58 -7.47
CA VAL A 191 -14.52 7.61 -6.54
C VAL A 191 -15.33 8.90 -6.64
N LYS A 192 -15.64 9.35 -7.86
CA LYS A 192 -16.46 10.54 -8.09
C LYS A 192 -17.87 10.37 -7.50
N ALA A 193 -18.51 9.23 -7.73
CA ALA A 193 -19.85 8.95 -7.22
C ALA A 193 -19.89 8.92 -5.70
N VAL A 194 -18.94 8.22 -5.05
CA VAL A 194 -18.85 8.18 -3.60
C VAL A 194 -18.70 9.58 -3.01
N LEU A 195 -17.78 10.41 -3.52
CA LEU A 195 -17.60 11.77 -3.01
C LEU A 195 -18.88 12.62 -3.10
N ASN A 196 -19.70 12.42 -4.15
CA ASN A 196 -20.99 13.10 -4.29
C ASN A 196 -22.04 12.56 -3.30
N GLU A 197 -22.13 11.24 -3.11
CA GLU A 197 -23.05 10.67 -2.12
C GLU A 197 -22.67 11.06 -0.69
N LEU A 198 -21.37 11.17 -0.38
CA LEU A 198 -20.91 11.64 0.92
C LEU A 198 -21.41 13.06 1.22
N LEU A 199 -21.56 13.94 0.22
CA LEU A 199 -22.18 15.27 0.39
C LEU A 199 -23.64 15.14 0.84
N GLN A 200 -24.42 14.25 0.22
CA GLN A 200 -25.80 13.97 0.61
C GLN A 200 -25.88 13.37 2.02
N LEU A 201 -24.84 12.64 2.41
CA LEU A 201 -24.65 12.09 3.75
C LEU A 201 -24.04 13.09 4.74
N GLY A 202 -23.98 14.39 4.43
CA GLY A 202 -23.56 15.43 5.37
C GLY A 202 -22.05 15.59 5.54
N LEU A 203 -21.26 15.25 4.52
CA LEU A 203 -19.85 15.59 4.44
C LEU A 203 -19.65 17.11 4.59
N LYS A 204 -18.87 17.51 5.60
CA LYS A 204 -18.58 18.91 5.93
C LYS A 204 -17.20 19.05 6.61
N GLY A 205 -16.70 20.29 6.69
CA GLY A 205 -15.45 20.61 7.37
C GLY A 205 -14.21 20.26 6.54
N ARG A 206 -13.59 19.10 6.79
CA ARG A 206 -12.39 18.66 6.05
C ARG A 206 -12.43 17.18 5.68
N LEU A 207 -11.87 16.86 4.52
CA LEU A 207 -11.71 15.52 3.99
C LEU A 207 -10.23 15.21 3.76
N LEU A 208 -9.78 14.08 4.29
CA LEU A 208 -8.47 13.49 4.06
C LEU A 208 -8.64 12.27 3.14
N LEU A 209 -8.14 12.40 1.90
CA LEU A 209 -8.14 11.30 0.92
C LEU A 209 -6.85 10.50 1.05
N ILE A 210 -6.96 9.28 1.54
CA ILE A 210 -5.83 8.37 1.74
C ILE A 210 -5.97 7.21 0.76
N GLY A 211 -4.86 6.67 0.29
CA GLY A 211 -4.87 5.34 -0.30
C GLY A 211 -3.51 4.68 -0.20
N SER A 212 -3.52 3.34 -0.26
CA SER A 212 -2.31 2.52 -0.21
C SER A 212 -2.10 1.78 -1.53
N SER A 213 -0.85 1.63 -1.98
CA SER A 213 -0.50 0.92 -3.23
C SER A 213 -1.19 1.55 -4.46
N ALA A 214 -1.92 0.76 -5.25
CA ALA A 214 -2.78 1.25 -6.34
C ALA A 214 -3.77 2.32 -5.85
N GLY A 215 -4.27 2.21 -4.61
CA GLY A 215 -5.06 3.25 -3.95
C GLY A 215 -4.28 4.51 -3.63
N GLY A 216 -2.97 4.41 -3.33
CA GLY A 216 -2.09 5.56 -3.12
C GLY A 216 -1.84 6.34 -4.41
N ALA A 217 -1.65 5.62 -5.53
CA ALA A 217 -1.68 6.22 -6.85
C ALA A 217 -3.05 6.87 -7.14
N GLY A 218 -4.14 6.16 -6.82
CA GLY A 218 -5.52 6.68 -6.90
C GLY A 218 -5.72 7.98 -6.11
N ALA A 219 -5.21 8.07 -4.88
CA ALA A 219 -5.31 9.27 -4.05
C ALA A 219 -4.65 10.47 -4.74
N MET A 220 -3.48 10.28 -5.36
CA MET A 220 -2.83 11.32 -6.17
C MET A 220 -3.63 11.69 -7.43
N LEU A 221 -4.19 10.70 -8.13
CA LEU A 221 -4.99 10.92 -9.34
C LEU A 221 -6.30 11.69 -9.06
N HIS A 222 -6.86 11.53 -7.85
CA HIS A 222 -8.13 12.12 -7.47
C HIS A 222 -8.02 13.39 -6.62
N ALA A 223 -6.88 13.66 -5.98
CA ALA A 223 -6.73 14.75 -5.00
C ALA A 223 -7.27 16.10 -5.50
N ASP A 224 -6.84 16.54 -6.69
CA ASP A 224 -7.26 17.83 -7.25
C ASP A 224 -8.70 17.83 -7.75
N ALA A 225 -9.22 16.68 -8.20
CA ALA A 225 -10.62 16.56 -8.59
C ALA A 225 -11.53 16.63 -7.35
N ALA A 226 -11.18 15.90 -6.29
CA ALA A 226 -11.86 15.95 -5.00
C ALA A 226 -11.86 17.38 -4.43
N ARG A 227 -10.70 18.06 -4.42
CA ARG A 227 -10.62 19.46 -3.98
C ARG A 227 -11.53 20.37 -4.80
N ARG A 228 -11.54 20.22 -6.12
CA ARG A 228 -12.42 21.04 -6.98
C ARG A 228 -13.89 20.77 -6.70
N THR A 229 -14.33 19.52 -6.62
CA THR A 229 -15.73 19.18 -6.37
C THR A 229 -16.21 19.70 -5.01
N LEU A 230 -15.37 19.55 -3.99
CA LEU A 230 -15.79 19.80 -2.60
C LEU A 230 -15.58 21.26 -2.14
N ARG A 231 -14.76 22.06 -2.84
CA ARG A 231 -14.52 23.47 -2.47
C ARG A 231 -15.80 24.31 -2.42
N ASN A 232 -16.75 24.05 -3.33
CA ASN A 232 -18.00 24.81 -3.43
C ASN A 232 -18.91 24.58 -2.21
N HIS A 233 -18.63 23.55 -1.41
CA HIS A 233 -19.34 23.20 -0.19
C HIS A 233 -18.53 23.59 1.07
N GLY A 234 -17.49 24.42 0.94
CA GLY A 234 -16.64 24.85 2.05
C GLY A 234 -15.74 23.75 2.63
N ILE A 235 -15.62 22.60 1.97
CA ILE A 235 -14.85 21.46 2.47
C ILE A 235 -13.38 21.60 2.05
N ARG A 236 -12.47 21.53 3.02
CA ARG A 236 -11.02 21.48 2.78
C ARG A 236 -10.58 20.06 2.45
N VAL A 237 -9.76 19.91 1.43
CA VAL A 237 -9.24 18.59 0.99
C VAL A 237 -7.73 18.54 1.10
N ALA A 238 -7.23 17.46 1.68
CA ALA A 238 -5.82 17.06 1.66
C ALA A 238 -5.71 15.58 1.30
N ALA A 239 -4.53 15.12 0.89
CA ALA A 239 -4.32 13.74 0.49
C ALA A 239 -3.06 13.11 1.09
N ILE A 240 -3.10 11.80 1.29
CA ILE A 240 -1.94 10.97 1.64
C ILE A 240 -1.82 9.84 0.62
N ALA A 241 -0.65 9.74 -0.01
CA ALA A 241 -0.30 8.61 -0.86
C ALA A 241 0.65 7.70 -0.09
N ASP A 242 0.19 6.50 0.27
CA ASP A 242 0.96 5.46 0.96
C ASP A 242 1.39 4.39 -0.05
N SER A 243 2.70 4.19 -0.25
CA SER A 243 3.23 3.18 -1.17
C SER A 243 2.69 3.29 -2.62
N GLY A 244 2.24 4.48 -3.03
CA GLY A 244 1.69 4.77 -4.36
C GLY A 244 2.68 5.46 -5.31
N TRP A 245 3.93 5.67 -4.88
CA TRP A 245 4.95 6.39 -5.64
C TRP A 245 5.84 5.44 -6.44
N PHE A 246 5.35 5.05 -7.61
CA PHE A 246 6.07 4.15 -8.51
C PHE A 246 6.97 4.87 -9.52
N LEU A 247 8.02 4.18 -9.95
CA LEU A 247 8.93 4.61 -11.02
C LEU A 247 8.76 3.71 -12.26
N ASP A 248 8.79 4.32 -13.43
CA ASP A 248 8.78 3.70 -14.76
C ASP A 248 10.16 3.17 -15.16
N ARG A 249 10.85 2.50 -14.23
CA ARG A 249 12.18 1.92 -14.47
C ARG A 249 12.11 0.71 -15.40
N PRO A 250 13.13 0.51 -16.25
CA PRO A 250 13.18 -0.66 -17.12
C PRO A 250 13.25 -1.94 -16.27
N PRO A 251 12.62 -3.03 -16.74
CA PRO A 251 12.67 -4.31 -16.03
C PRO A 251 14.06 -4.92 -16.16
N ARG A 252 14.51 -5.59 -15.10
CA ARG A 252 15.82 -6.26 -15.05
C ARG A 252 15.78 -7.70 -15.54
N ALA A 253 14.60 -8.32 -15.51
CA ALA A 253 14.41 -9.66 -16.07
C ALA A 253 14.20 -9.58 -17.59
N ARG A 254 14.97 -10.36 -18.35
CA ARG A 254 14.99 -10.37 -19.83
C ARG A 254 13.62 -10.57 -20.52
N ARG A 255 12.62 -11.12 -19.81
CA ARG A 255 11.27 -11.40 -20.32
C ARG A 255 10.16 -10.65 -19.57
N ALA A 256 10.48 -9.66 -18.75
CA ALA A 256 9.48 -8.85 -18.07
C ALA A 256 9.07 -7.66 -18.94
N SER A 257 7.77 -7.38 -18.99
CA SER A 257 7.23 -6.20 -19.67
C SER A 257 7.64 -4.93 -18.93
N SER A 258 7.95 -3.86 -19.66
CA SER A 258 8.26 -2.58 -19.03
C SER A 258 7.02 -2.01 -18.33
N THR A 259 7.24 -1.35 -17.20
CA THR A 259 6.19 -0.65 -16.45
C THR A 259 5.53 0.45 -17.27
N ASP A 260 6.29 1.13 -18.13
CA ASP A 260 5.77 2.06 -19.14
C ASP A 260 4.81 1.38 -20.14
N ALA A 261 5.20 0.22 -20.70
CA ALA A 261 4.34 -0.50 -21.63
C ALA A 261 3.07 -1.02 -20.95
N ILE A 262 3.19 -1.53 -19.72
CA ILE A 262 2.04 -1.96 -18.90
C ILE A 262 1.11 -0.77 -18.63
N ALA A 263 1.65 0.38 -18.24
CA ALA A 263 0.88 1.60 -17.99
C ALA A 263 0.16 2.07 -19.26
N ARG A 264 0.81 2.00 -20.43
CA ARG A 264 0.21 2.31 -21.72
C ARG A 264 -0.94 1.37 -22.09
N LEU A 265 -0.72 0.07 -21.97
CA LEU A 265 -1.75 -0.95 -22.24
C LEU A 265 -2.94 -0.78 -21.29
N GLY A 266 -2.68 -0.62 -19.99
CA GLY A 266 -3.70 -0.35 -18.98
C GLY A 266 -4.48 0.92 -19.26
N HIS A 267 -3.79 2.03 -19.54
CA HIS A 267 -4.43 3.29 -19.91
C HIS A 267 -5.42 3.12 -21.08
N SER A 268 -5.02 2.41 -22.13
CA SER A 268 -5.89 2.12 -23.26
C SER A 268 -7.06 1.20 -22.87
N LEU A 269 -6.79 0.11 -22.14
CA LEU A 269 -7.80 -0.87 -21.75
C LEU A 269 -8.88 -0.25 -20.86
N TRP A 270 -8.47 0.55 -19.88
CA TRP A 270 -9.33 1.13 -18.85
C TRP A 270 -10.09 2.37 -19.32
N GLN A 271 -9.77 2.89 -20.51
CA GLN A 271 -10.09 4.27 -20.90
C GLN A 271 -9.65 5.25 -19.80
N GLY A 272 -8.39 5.14 -19.39
CA GLY A 272 -7.86 5.84 -18.24
C GLY A 272 -7.95 7.36 -18.37
N SER A 273 -8.34 8.05 -17.29
CA SER A 273 -8.51 9.51 -17.29
C SER A 273 -7.72 10.17 -16.15
N PRO A 274 -6.38 10.28 -16.29
CA PRO A 274 -5.53 10.97 -15.33
C PRO A 274 -5.76 12.50 -15.31
N PRO A 275 -5.21 13.23 -14.31
CA PRO A 275 -5.39 14.68 -14.21
C PRO A 275 -4.97 15.45 -15.46
N SER A 276 -5.88 16.28 -15.97
CA SER A 276 -5.68 17.05 -17.21
C SER A 276 -4.45 17.97 -17.17
N ALA A 277 -4.07 18.48 -16.00
CA ALA A 277 -2.86 19.28 -15.83
C ALA A 277 -1.58 18.50 -16.16
N CYS A 278 -1.52 17.22 -15.80
CA CYS A 278 -0.42 16.33 -16.16
C CYS A 278 -0.51 15.88 -17.62
N VAL A 279 -1.72 15.52 -18.09
CA VAL A 279 -1.93 15.12 -19.50
C VAL A 279 -1.50 16.22 -20.47
N ARG A 280 -1.71 17.50 -20.13
CA ARG A 280 -1.24 18.62 -20.95
C ARG A 280 0.28 18.65 -21.15
N LYS A 281 1.06 18.13 -20.18
CA LYS A 281 2.52 18.00 -20.27
C LYS A 281 2.93 16.76 -21.07
N TYR A 282 2.19 15.65 -20.93
CA TYR A 282 2.46 14.38 -21.59
C TYR A 282 1.37 14.01 -22.59
N ARG A 283 1.05 14.90 -23.54
CA ARG A 283 -0.12 14.75 -24.44
C ARG A 283 -0.11 13.44 -25.22
N GLU A 284 1.05 13.06 -25.74
CA GLU A 284 1.24 11.83 -26.52
C GLU A 284 1.38 10.57 -25.66
N LYS A 285 1.72 10.75 -24.37
CA LYS A 285 1.99 9.66 -23.42
C LYS A 285 1.24 9.87 -22.10
N PRO A 286 -0.10 9.98 -22.11
CA PRO A 286 -0.89 10.32 -20.93
C PRO A 286 -0.74 9.32 -19.77
N TRP A 287 -0.40 8.06 -20.05
CA TRP A 287 -0.13 7.03 -19.04
C TRP A 287 1.07 7.35 -18.14
N LEU A 288 1.97 8.25 -18.57
CA LEU A 288 3.07 8.73 -17.72
C LEU A 288 2.56 9.43 -16.45
N CYS A 289 1.32 9.90 -16.45
CA CYS A 289 0.68 10.49 -15.28
C CYS A 289 0.28 9.48 -14.18
N TYR A 290 0.51 8.17 -14.37
CA TYR A 290 0.34 7.18 -13.30
C TYR A 290 1.56 7.06 -12.38
N PHE A 291 2.71 7.63 -12.77
CA PHE A 291 3.94 7.61 -11.97
C PHE A 291 4.01 8.84 -11.08
N GLY A 292 4.15 8.63 -9.76
CA GLY A 292 4.04 9.69 -8.75
C GLY A 292 4.95 10.88 -9.01
N TYR A 293 6.21 10.65 -9.38
CA TYR A 293 7.18 11.72 -9.64
C TYR A 293 6.88 12.56 -10.88
N ARG A 294 6.18 11.99 -11.87
CA ARG A 294 5.71 12.71 -13.06
C ARG A 294 4.42 13.46 -12.81
N LEU A 295 3.54 12.89 -11.97
CA LEU A 295 2.26 13.48 -11.63
C LEU A 295 2.38 14.62 -10.60
N TYR A 296 3.23 14.45 -9.59
CA TYR A 296 3.35 15.35 -8.43
C TYR A 296 3.49 16.84 -8.76
N PRO A 297 4.33 17.25 -9.76
CA PRO A 297 4.45 18.66 -10.13
C PRO A 297 3.13 19.32 -10.58
N HIS A 298 2.13 18.51 -10.93
CA HIS A 298 0.82 18.95 -11.42
C HIS A 298 -0.28 18.90 -10.36
N ILE A 299 0.01 18.40 -9.15
CA ILE A 299 -0.94 18.33 -8.03
C ILE A 299 -0.89 19.63 -7.22
N ARG A 300 -2.05 20.27 -7.04
CA ARG A 300 -2.17 21.50 -6.24
C ARG A 300 -2.65 21.25 -4.81
N THR A 301 -3.34 20.15 -4.58
CA THR A 301 -3.88 19.74 -3.28
C THR A 301 -2.73 19.39 -2.32
N PRO A 302 -2.77 19.80 -1.04
CA PRO A 302 -1.77 19.39 -0.07
C PRO A 302 -1.64 17.86 -0.03
N LEU A 303 -0.44 17.36 -0.28
CA LEU A 303 -0.15 15.94 -0.41
C LEU A 303 1.02 15.56 0.52
N PHE A 304 0.80 14.53 1.33
CA PHE A 304 1.85 13.82 2.07
C PHE A 304 2.18 12.51 1.34
N VAL A 305 3.45 12.26 1.08
CA VAL A 305 3.90 11.02 0.43
C VAL A 305 4.60 10.14 1.46
N PHE A 306 4.01 8.98 1.75
CA PHE A 306 4.69 7.89 2.43
C PHE A 306 5.17 6.88 1.39
N GLN A 307 6.46 6.51 1.42
CA GLN A 307 7.01 5.56 0.48
C GLN A 307 8.19 4.79 1.06
N TYR A 308 8.11 3.46 1.10
CA TYR A 308 9.28 2.63 1.37
C TYR A 308 10.33 2.81 0.27
N LEU A 309 11.59 3.04 0.65
CA LEU A 309 12.67 3.14 -0.35
C LEU A 309 12.88 1.81 -1.09
N PHE A 310 12.61 0.69 -0.43
CA PHE A 310 12.70 -0.65 -1.02
C PHE A 310 11.32 -1.29 -1.12
N ASP A 311 10.37 -0.53 -1.68
CA ASP A 311 8.99 -0.98 -1.84
C ASP A 311 8.91 -2.29 -2.63
N SER A 312 8.28 -3.31 -2.05
CA SER A 312 8.28 -4.65 -2.64
C SER A 312 7.48 -4.72 -3.94
N ALA A 313 6.46 -3.88 -4.13
CA ALA A 313 5.70 -3.83 -5.38
C ALA A 313 6.54 -3.19 -6.50
N GLN A 314 7.32 -2.14 -6.20
CA GLN A 314 8.29 -1.59 -7.16
C GLN A 314 9.35 -2.63 -7.55
N LEU A 315 9.94 -3.33 -6.57
CA LEU A 315 10.94 -4.37 -6.83
C LEU A 315 10.35 -5.50 -7.69
N THR A 316 9.13 -5.94 -7.40
CA THR A 316 8.41 -6.95 -8.18
C THR A 316 8.17 -6.48 -9.61
N ALA A 317 7.77 -5.21 -9.80
CA ALA A 317 7.53 -4.62 -11.11
C ALA A 317 8.81 -4.51 -11.96
N GLU A 318 9.96 -4.27 -11.32
CA GLU A 318 11.27 -4.29 -11.99
C GLU A 318 11.79 -5.72 -12.27
N GLY A 319 11.01 -6.75 -11.92
CA GLY A 319 11.38 -8.14 -12.10
C GLY A 319 12.48 -8.62 -11.15
N VAL A 320 12.71 -7.90 -10.04
CA VAL A 320 13.62 -8.34 -8.99
C VAL A 320 12.98 -9.54 -8.31
N ARG A 321 13.62 -10.70 -8.48
CA ARG A 321 13.26 -11.96 -7.83
C ARG A 321 14.40 -12.35 -6.93
N ALA A 322 14.13 -12.55 -5.64
CA ALA A 322 15.07 -12.99 -4.59
C ALA A 322 16.54 -12.82 -4.98
N PRO A 323 17.08 -11.59 -4.89
CA PRO A 323 18.46 -11.33 -5.24
C PRO A 323 19.41 -12.31 -4.51
N ARG A 324 20.18 -13.07 -5.30
CA ARG A 324 21.11 -14.13 -4.87
C ARG A 324 22.57 -13.73 -5.09
N THR A 325 22.81 -12.83 -6.04
CA THR A 325 24.15 -12.36 -6.41
C THR A 325 24.32 -10.90 -6.02
N ARG A 326 25.58 -10.47 -5.86
CA ARG A 326 25.92 -9.05 -5.62
C ARG A 326 25.29 -8.13 -6.66
N ALA A 327 25.37 -8.48 -7.94
CA ALA A 327 24.75 -7.71 -9.02
C ALA A 327 23.21 -7.58 -8.87
N GLN A 328 22.53 -8.61 -8.36
CA GLN A 328 21.09 -8.53 -8.09
C GLN A 328 20.77 -7.64 -6.88
N TRP A 329 21.67 -7.56 -5.90
CA TRP A 329 21.55 -6.62 -4.78
C TRP A 329 21.90 -5.19 -5.16
N ASP A 330 22.92 -4.98 -5.99
CA ASP A 330 23.24 -3.67 -6.57
C ASP A 330 22.01 -3.08 -7.27
N ALA A 331 21.27 -3.91 -8.00
CA ALA A 331 19.97 -3.56 -8.57
C ALA A 331 18.93 -3.11 -7.51
N VAL A 332 18.83 -3.78 -6.36
CA VAL A 332 17.95 -3.34 -5.26
C VAL A 332 18.39 -1.98 -4.72
N HIS A 333 19.69 -1.77 -4.54
CA HIS A 333 20.26 -0.49 -4.09
C HIS A 333 20.02 0.65 -5.09
N GLU A 334 20.12 0.36 -6.39
CA GLU A 334 19.77 1.30 -7.45
C GLU A 334 18.30 1.72 -7.37
N THR A 335 17.38 0.78 -7.15
CA THR A 335 15.95 1.08 -6.99
C THR A 335 15.72 1.98 -5.78
N GLY A 336 16.32 1.64 -4.63
CA GLY A 336 16.22 2.49 -3.42
C GLY A 336 16.79 3.89 -3.62
N SER A 337 17.93 3.99 -4.31
CA SER A 337 18.55 5.27 -4.66
C SER A 337 17.69 6.09 -5.62
N ALA A 338 17.06 5.44 -6.61
CA ALA A 338 16.17 6.09 -7.56
C ALA A 338 14.88 6.61 -6.88
N ILE A 339 14.25 5.82 -6.01
CA ILE A 339 13.09 6.26 -5.23
C ILE A 339 13.48 7.46 -4.37
N ARG A 340 14.58 7.36 -3.61
CA ARG A 340 15.09 8.46 -2.79
C ARG A 340 15.35 9.74 -3.59
N ALA A 341 15.96 9.62 -4.77
CA ALA A 341 16.24 10.75 -5.65
C ALA A 341 14.94 11.40 -6.16
N SER A 342 13.95 10.60 -6.55
CA SER A 342 12.67 11.09 -7.06
C SER A 342 11.86 11.87 -6.01
N LEU A 343 12.06 11.59 -4.72
CA LEU A 343 11.40 12.27 -3.61
C LEU A 343 12.05 13.62 -3.22
N LYS A 344 13.17 14.01 -3.86
CA LYS A 344 13.93 15.22 -3.47
C LYS A 344 13.12 16.52 -3.55
N SER A 345 12.19 16.63 -4.50
CA SER A 345 11.36 17.82 -4.72
C SER A 345 10.02 17.78 -3.96
N VAL A 346 9.70 16.68 -3.29
CA VAL A 346 8.42 16.49 -2.61
C VAL A 346 8.40 17.27 -1.30
N ARG A 347 7.37 18.10 -1.12
CA ARG A 347 7.27 19.07 -0.02
C ARG A 347 7.04 18.42 1.35
N ALA A 348 6.30 17.31 1.39
CA ALA A 348 5.99 16.56 2.60
C ALA A 348 6.17 15.06 2.33
N THR A 349 7.15 14.44 2.98
CA THR A 349 7.58 13.07 2.68
C THR A 349 8.00 12.34 3.92
N PHE A 350 7.66 11.05 3.97
CA PHE A 350 8.16 10.09 4.94
C PHE A 350 8.59 8.82 4.22
N ALA A 351 9.89 8.51 4.22
CA ALA A 351 10.44 7.43 3.41
C ALA A 351 11.49 6.61 4.18
N PRO A 352 11.08 5.54 4.88
CA PRO A 352 11.99 4.65 5.58
C PRO A 352 12.67 3.65 4.63
N ALA A 353 13.87 3.21 4.98
CA ALA A 353 14.65 2.22 4.22
C ALA A 353 14.25 0.78 4.57
N CYS A 354 12.99 0.42 4.34
CA CYS A 354 12.46 -0.91 4.63
C CYS A 354 12.03 -1.63 3.35
N ILE A 355 12.14 -2.97 3.37
CA ILE A 355 11.48 -3.84 2.40
C ILE A 355 10.09 -4.13 2.94
N ALA A 356 9.10 -3.41 2.45
CA ALA A 356 7.70 -3.52 2.86
C ALA A 356 6.80 -2.88 1.81
N HIS A 357 5.49 -2.98 1.98
CA HIS A 357 4.52 -2.36 1.09
C HIS A 357 3.20 -2.05 1.82
N GLY A 358 2.78 -0.78 1.75
CA GLY A 358 1.64 -0.25 2.50
C GLY A 358 1.92 -0.18 4.00
N ALA A 359 1.77 0.99 4.59
CA ALA A 359 1.96 1.17 6.04
C ALA A 359 0.64 1.42 6.77
N LEU A 360 -0.13 2.41 6.32
CA LEU A 360 -1.20 3.01 7.13
C LEU A 360 -2.36 2.05 7.43
N ALA A 361 -2.60 1.08 6.56
CA ALA A 361 -3.69 0.12 6.75
C ALA A 361 -3.38 -0.94 7.81
N ARG A 362 -2.13 -1.02 8.30
CA ARG A 362 -1.66 -2.07 9.20
C ARG A 362 -1.15 -1.48 10.53
N PRO A 363 -1.16 -2.26 11.64
CA PRO A 363 -0.74 -1.76 12.97
C PRO A 363 0.69 -1.22 13.03
N GLU A 364 1.59 -1.70 12.16
CA GLU A 364 3.01 -1.33 12.15
C GLU A 364 3.24 0.16 11.83
N TRP A 365 2.25 0.88 11.29
CA TRP A 365 2.38 2.32 11.02
C TRP A 365 2.70 3.15 12.27
N LEU A 366 2.40 2.64 13.47
CA LEU A 366 2.71 3.28 14.75
C LEU A 366 4.19 3.16 15.13
N SER A 367 4.85 2.05 14.75
CA SER A 367 6.23 1.76 15.14
C SER A 367 7.25 2.36 14.17
N ILE A 368 6.87 2.53 12.90
CA ILE A 368 7.75 3.08 11.86
C ILE A 368 8.17 4.51 12.21
N ASN A 369 9.49 4.74 12.22
CA ASN A 369 10.09 6.04 12.44
C ASN A 369 11.21 6.32 11.44
N VAL A 370 11.54 7.60 11.21
CA VAL A 370 12.74 8.04 10.47
C VAL A 370 13.39 9.14 11.29
N SER A 371 14.69 8.98 11.59
CA SER A 371 15.46 9.92 12.43
C SER A 371 14.76 10.24 13.77
N GLY A 372 14.20 9.21 14.43
CA GLY A 372 13.50 9.35 15.72
C GLY A 372 12.11 9.99 15.65
N VAL A 373 11.60 10.30 14.45
CA VAL A 373 10.23 10.81 14.27
C VAL A 373 9.33 9.70 13.77
N SER A 374 8.30 9.35 14.55
CA SER A 374 7.29 8.37 14.13
C SER A 374 6.40 8.90 13.01
N LEU A 375 5.86 7.99 12.19
CA LEU A 375 4.94 8.35 11.10
C LEU A 375 3.71 9.13 11.60
N PRO A 376 3.01 8.74 12.70
CA PRO A 376 1.89 9.51 13.21
C PRO A 376 2.29 10.95 13.60
N ARG A 377 3.46 11.12 14.23
CA ARG A 377 3.98 12.46 14.60
C ARG A 377 4.25 13.33 13.37
N ALA A 378 4.82 12.73 12.31
CA ALA A 378 5.09 13.44 11.06
C ALA A 378 3.79 13.91 10.39
N ILE A 379 2.77 13.04 10.31
CA ILE A 379 1.45 13.34 9.74
C ILE A 379 0.74 14.41 10.57
N ALA A 380 0.70 14.28 11.90
CA ALA A 380 0.11 15.28 12.79
C ALA A 380 0.76 16.67 12.60
N CYS A 381 2.07 16.72 12.40
CA CYS A 381 2.78 17.95 12.10
C CYS A 381 2.47 18.53 10.71
N TRP A 382 2.29 17.68 9.72
CA TRP A 382 1.88 18.10 8.39
C TRP A 382 0.44 18.65 8.40
N GLU A 383 -0.51 17.95 9.04
CA GLU A 383 -1.90 18.41 9.16
C GLU A 383 -2.01 19.77 9.87
N ARG A 384 -1.24 19.98 10.95
CA ARG A 384 -1.20 21.29 11.63
C ARG A 384 -0.77 22.42 10.70
N ARG A 385 0.24 22.18 9.85
CA ARG A 385 0.77 23.18 8.91
C ARG A 385 -0.19 23.54 7.79
N ILE A 386 -1.06 22.61 7.37
CA ILE A 386 -2.09 22.89 6.36
C ILE A 386 -3.36 23.48 6.98
N GLY A 387 -3.58 23.23 8.29
CA GLY A 387 -4.73 23.73 9.03
C GLY A 387 -4.58 25.15 9.57
N ASN A 388 -3.37 25.54 10.00
CA ASN A 388 -3.09 26.82 10.68
C ASN A 388 -1.82 27.49 10.11
N ALA A 389 -1.98 28.58 9.36
CA ALA A 389 -0.85 29.41 8.91
C ALA A 389 -0.33 30.38 10.00
N ASN A 390 -1.12 30.66 11.06
CA ASN A 390 -0.91 31.83 11.93
C ASN A 390 -0.77 31.56 13.45
N ARG A 391 -0.57 30.32 13.91
CA ARG A 391 -0.30 30.07 15.35
C ARG A 391 1.13 29.56 15.55
N ARG A 392 1.94 30.40 16.20
CA ARG A 392 3.24 30.02 16.78
C ARG A 392 2.99 29.13 18.01
N ASP A 393 2.59 27.88 17.79
CA ASP A 393 2.58 26.90 18.88
C ASP A 393 4.03 26.54 19.25
N GLY A 394 4.38 26.67 20.53
CA GLY A 394 5.72 26.44 21.08
C GLY A 394 6.24 24.99 20.98
N VAL A 395 5.50 24.06 20.38
CA VAL A 395 5.97 22.69 20.14
C VAL A 395 6.70 22.62 18.79
N ARG A 396 8.00 22.36 18.82
CA ARG A 396 8.83 22.18 17.62
C ARG A 396 8.28 21.03 16.76
N CYS A 397 7.61 21.38 15.67
CA CYS A 397 7.03 20.40 14.78
C CYS A 397 8.11 19.62 14.01
N ALA A 398 7.88 18.32 13.79
CA ALA A 398 8.77 17.44 13.03
C ALA A 398 9.10 17.98 11.62
N PRO A 399 10.29 17.72 11.06
CA PRO A 399 10.63 18.12 9.69
C PRO A 399 9.58 17.71 8.66
N ARG A 400 9.41 18.52 7.60
CA ARG A 400 8.45 18.19 6.53
C ARG A 400 8.91 17.00 5.68
N ARG A 401 10.22 16.79 5.58
CA ARG A 401 10.86 15.77 4.75
C ARG A 401 11.70 14.86 5.64
N LEU A 402 11.25 13.63 5.79
CA LEU A 402 11.89 12.59 6.56
C LEU A 402 12.21 11.45 5.58
N ILE A 403 13.42 11.46 5.03
CA ILE A 403 13.87 10.45 4.06
C ILE A 403 15.08 9.78 4.66
N GLU A 404 15.05 8.46 4.72
CA GLU A 404 16.11 7.67 5.33
C GLU A 404 17.45 7.89 4.62
N ARG A 405 18.51 8.00 5.42
CA ARG A 405 19.86 8.27 4.89
C ARG A 405 20.61 6.99 4.55
N CYS A 406 20.39 5.93 5.32
CA CYS A 406 21.05 4.66 5.07
C CYS A 406 20.63 4.07 3.70
N SER A 407 21.61 3.49 3.00
CA SER A 407 21.47 2.98 1.63
C SER A 407 21.12 1.50 1.56
N TRP A 408 21.07 0.82 2.70
CA TRP A 408 20.84 -0.62 2.79
C TRP A 408 19.36 -0.95 2.99
N PRO A 409 18.81 -1.98 2.33
CA PRO A 409 17.48 -2.47 2.68
C PRO A 409 17.44 -2.91 4.14
N GLN A 410 16.34 -2.58 4.83
CA GLN A 410 16.11 -2.99 6.21
C GLN A 410 17.08 -2.37 7.26
N CYS A 411 17.86 -1.34 6.90
CA CYS A 411 18.78 -0.66 7.84
C CYS A 411 18.09 0.18 8.92
N ASN A 412 16.80 0.47 8.77
CA ASN A 412 16.05 1.21 9.78
C ASN A 412 15.51 0.25 10.85
N GLY A 413 15.85 0.47 12.12
CA GLY A 413 15.47 -0.42 13.22
C GLY A 413 13.96 -0.63 13.42
N SER A 414 13.14 0.32 12.97
CA SER A 414 11.68 0.25 13.04
C SER A 414 11.00 -0.46 11.88
N CYS A 415 11.76 -0.98 10.92
CA CYS A 415 11.17 -1.68 9.79
C CYS A 415 10.32 -2.87 10.25
N PRO A 416 9.21 -3.14 9.55
CA PRO A 416 8.44 -4.37 9.74
C PRO A 416 9.36 -5.59 9.61
N ARG A 417 9.17 -6.54 10.51
CA ARG A 417 9.91 -7.80 10.50
C ARG A 417 9.59 -8.57 9.23
N LEU A 418 10.62 -9.13 8.60
CA LEU A 418 10.43 -10.03 7.47
C LEU A 418 10.11 -11.44 8.00
N ARG A 419 9.09 -12.10 7.47
CA ARG A 419 8.68 -13.45 7.91
C ARG A 419 8.76 -14.45 6.76
N ASP A 420 9.33 -15.63 7.00
CA ASP A 420 9.27 -16.74 6.04
C ASP A 420 7.79 -17.07 5.78
N PRO A 421 7.30 -17.06 4.54
CA PRO A 421 5.92 -17.44 4.25
C PRO A 421 5.50 -18.83 4.66
N ARG A 422 6.44 -19.78 4.64
CA ARG A 422 6.18 -21.19 4.86
C ARG A 422 6.05 -21.47 6.34
N THR A 423 6.98 -20.92 7.13
CA THR A 423 7.04 -21.19 8.58
C THR A 423 6.37 -20.09 9.41
N GLY A 424 6.21 -18.89 8.87
CA GLY A 424 5.75 -17.70 9.60
C GLY A 424 6.82 -17.10 10.53
N GLU A 425 7.99 -17.73 10.61
CA GLU A 425 9.08 -17.33 11.48
C GLU A 425 9.79 -16.08 10.97
N GLU A 426 10.30 -15.27 11.89
CA GLU A 426 11.07 -14.08 11.55
C GLU A 426 12.41 -14.45 10.91
N VAL A 427 12.75 -13.77 9.83
CA VAL A 427 14.07 -13.87 9.21
C VAL A 427 15.06 -13.01 9.95
N ALA A 428 16.06 -13.67 10.54
CA ALA A 428 17.16 -13.01 11.22
C ALA A 428 17.88 -12.02 10.29
N LEU A 429 18.18 -10.82 10.79
CA LEU A 429 18.87 -9.78 10.02
C LEU A 429 20.24 -10.25 9.52
N ALA A 430 20.98 -11.05 10.29
CA ALA A 430 22.25 -11.64 9.84
C ALA A 430 22.09 -12.55 8.62
N ALA A 431 21.07 -13.42 8.61
CA ALA A 431 20.78 -14.30 7.49
C ALA A 431 20.37 -13.49 6.24
N LEU A 432 19.63 -12.40 6.46
CA LEU A 432 19.29 -11.44 5.41
C LEU A 432 20.56 -10.78 4.85
N LEU A 433 21.47 -10.28 5.68
CA LEU A 433 22.72 -9.65 5.25
C LEU A 433 23.68 -10.63 4.56
N GLN A 434 23.75 -11.89 5.02
CA GLN A 434 24.47 -12.95 4.32
C GLN A 434 23.94 -13.14 2.90
N SER A 435 22.61 -13.12 2.74
CA SER A 435 22.01 -13.17 1.40
C SER A 435 22.40 -11.96 0.54
N PHE A 436 22.79 -10.83 1.15
CA PHE A 436 23.26 -9.60 0.49
C PHE A 436 24.73 -9.71 0.03
N GLY A 437 25.38 -10.85 0.26
CA GLY A 437 26.80 -11.03 -0.01
C GLY A 437 27.70 -10.43 1.08
N LEU A 438 27.18 -10.17 2.29
CA LEU A 438 28.01 -9.86 3.43
C LEU A 438 28.90 -11.08 3.72
N ASP A 439 30.21 -10.91 3.54
CA ASP A 439 31.18 -11.87 4.05
C ASP A 439 31.18 -11.78 5.58
N VAL A 440 30.39 -12.65 6.21
CA VAL A 440 30.25 -12.67 7.67
C VAL A 440 31.55 -13.02 8.36
N ARG A 441 32.47 -13.76 7.71
CA ARG A 441 33.78 -14.06 8.30
C ARG A 441 34.67 -12.83 8.24
N GLY A 442 34.75 -12.16 7.10
CA GLY A 442 35.48 -10.90 6.95
C GLY A 442 34.91 -9.78 7.82
N ALA A 443 33.59 -9.65 7.89
CA ALA A 443 32.93 -8.66 8.74
C ALA A 443 33.15 -8.94 10.23
N ALA A 444 33.02 -10.20 10.66
CA ALA A 444 33.30 -10.59 12.05
C ALA A 444 34.76 -10.34 12.41
N ALA A 445 35.70 -10.71 11.53
CA ALA A 445 37.13 -10.46 11.71
C ALA A 445 37.45 -8.95 11.81
N ALA A 446 36.87 -8.12 10.95
CA ALA A 446 37.03 -6.67 10.98
C ALA A 446 36.46 -6.03 12.26
N MET A 447 35.56 -6.71 12.95
CA MET A 447 34.91 -6.26 14.17
C MET A 447 35.46 -6.94 15.44
N GLY A 448 36.47 -7.81 15.31
CA GLY A 448 37.01 -8.58 16.42
C GLY A 448 36.03 -9.59 17.03
N LEU A 449 35.03 -10.03 16.25
CA LEU A 449 33.99 -10.97 16.65
C LEU A 449 34.19 -12.35 16.02
N ASP A 450 33.66 -13.39 16.65
CA ASP A 450 33.52 -14.70 16.02
C ASP A 450 32.39 -14.68 14.97
N ALA A 451 32.58 -15.38 13.85
CA ALA A 451 31.62 -15.41 12.75
C ALA A 451 30.27 -16.06 13.14
N ARG A 452 30.27 -17.05 14.04
CA ARG A 452 29.03 -17.63 14.57
C ARG A 452 28.37 -16.69 15.57
N ALA A 453 29.15 -15.95 16.36
CA ALA A 453 28.63 -14.89 17.22
C ALA A 453 27.92 -13.81 16.40
N LEU A 454 28.55 -13.28 15.34
CA LEU A 454 27.94 -12.28 14.44
C LEU A 454 26.65 -12.79 13.79
N SER A 455 26.58 -14.08 13.45
CA SER A 455 25.40 -14.69 12.84
C SER A 455 24.24 -14.91 13.81
N ARG A 456 24.50 -14.92 15.13
CA ARG A 456 23.49 -15.08 16.19
C ARG A 456 23.06 -13.77 16.83
N MET A 457 23.76 -12.67 16.52
CA MET A 457 23.40 -11.35 17.02
C MET A 457 21.97 -10.98 16.59
N SER A 458 21.25 -10.39 17.53
CA SER A 458 19.92 -9.85 17.31
C SER A 458 19.97 -8.61 16.40
N ARG A 459 18.80 -8.23 15.88
CA ARG A 459 18.64 -6.98 15.10
C ARG A 459 19.14 -5.75 15.87
N ALA A 460 18.93 -5.71 17.18
CA ALA A 460 19.34 -4.58 18.03
C ALA A 460 20.87 -4.49 18.17
N GLU A 461 21.57 -5.62 18.10
CA GLU A 461 23.04 -5.69 18.19
C GLU A 461 23.69 -5.43 16.83
N LEU A 462 23.12 -5.93 15.73
CA LEU A 462 23.69 -5.78 14.38
C LEU A 462 23.51 -4.39 13.77
N LEU A 463 22.38 -3.74 13.99
CA LEU A 463 22.07 -2.47 13.33
C LEU A 463 23.06 -1.33 13.65
N PRO A 464 23.47 -1.11 14.91
CA PRO A 464 24.47 -0.10 15.24
C PRO A 464 25.82 -0.32 14.54
N LEU A 465 26.14 -1.58 14.22
CA LEU A 465 27.42 -1.97 13.61
C LEU A 465 27.43 -1.74 12.10
N LEU A 466 26.26 -1.80 11.45
CA LEU A 466 26.12 -1.69 9.98
C LEU A 466 25.76 -0.28 9.51
N ALA A 467 25.19 0.52 10.41
CA ALA A 467 24.84 1.90 10.16
C ALA A 467 25.32 2.75 11.35
N PRO A 468 26.64 3.00 11.48
CA PRO A 468 27.14 3.85 12.55
C PRO A 468 26.49 5.22 12.40
N HIS A 469 25.70 5.60 13.41
CA HIS A 469 25.06 6.91 13.47
C HIS A 469 26.13 8.00 13.31
N LYS A 470 26.08 8.73 12.20
CA LYS A 470 26.68 10.05 12.04
C LYS A 470 25.59 11.07 11.73
#